data_AF-A0A523Z0Z1-F1
#
_entry.id   AF-A0A523Z0Z1-F1
#
_cell.length_a   1.000
_cell.length_b   1.000
_cell.length_c   1.000
_cell.angle_alpha   90.00
_cell.angle_beta   90.00
_cell.angle_gamma   90.00
#
_symmetry.space_group_name_H-M   'P 1'
#
loop_
_entity.id
_entity.type
_entity.pdbx_description
1 polymer ?
#
loop_
_entity_poly.entity_id
_entity_poly.type
_entity_poly.pdbx_seq_one_letter_code
_entity_poly.pdbx_strand_id
1 'polypeptide(L)'
;KALGVDPDIEFLGYEDGRLSETPLNVLRERCMRAIRRLRPYVLFTWDPFAPYENHQDHRAVAWAAMEAASFSHFPLYHPEHRDEGLQPHYVGEQYFFAKVPYDVNKAVDISGHVERKIEALCEHASQMELTVAELQMQLAASGLDLPPLRDADPKDYRPVIETMIRTWAAGVGRRQGLPAGRQGIALAEEFRRQRFGGIERWARELGAELPDDV
;
A
#
# COMPACT_ATOMS: atom_id res chain seq x y z
N LYS A 1 8.95 11.90 -7.62
CA LYS A 1 10.37 12.24 -7.87
C LYS A 1 11.30 11.61 -6.84
N ALA A 2 11.15 11.90 -5.53
CA ALA A 2 12.01 11.33 -4.47
C ALA A 2 12.13 9.80 -4.52
N LEU A 3 11.03 9.07 -4.79
CA LEU A 3 11.04 7.61 -4.92
C LEU A 3 11.77 7.07 -6.16
N GLY A 4 12.18 7.91 -7.12
CA GLY A 4 12.82 7.46 -8.37
C GLY A 4 11.88 6.75 -9.35
N VAL A 5 10.57 6.89 -9.17
CA VAL A 5 9.53 6.32 -10.05
C VAL A 5 9.28 7.27 -11.24
N ASP A 6 9.21 6.71 -12.45
CA ASP A 6 8.80 7.42 -13.67
C ASP A 6 7.33 7.86 -13.53
N PRO A 7 7.02 9.17 -13.62
CA PRO A 7 5.73 9.70 -13.21
C PRO A 7 4.63 9.54 -14.26
N ASP A 8 4.30 8.32 -14.67
CA ASP A 8 2.97 8.07 -15.25
C ASP A 8 1.91 8.09 -14.13
N ILE A 9 1.67 9.29 -13.60
CA ILE A 9 0.75 9.56 -12.51
C ILE A 9 -0.55 10.08 -13.10
N GLU A 10 -1.62 9.31 -12.96
CA GLU A 10 -2.97 9.72 -13.33
C GLU A 10 -3.77 10.11 -12.10
N PHE A 11 -4.20 11.37 -12.03
CA PHE A 11 -5.16 11.83 -11.03
C PHE A 11 -6.58 11.62 -11.55
N LEU A 12 -7.34 10.74 -10.89
CA LEU A 12 -8.72 10.40 -11.31
C LEU A 12 -9.77 11.47 -10.95
N GLY A 13 -9.40 12.48 -10.16
CA GLY A 13 -10.23 13.65 -9.88
C GLY A 13 -11.41 13.43 -8.93
N TYR A 14 -11.42 12.34 -8.15
CA TYR A 14 -12.41 12.12 -7.11
C TYR A 14 -12.14 13.02 -5.89
N GLU A 15 -13.22 13.48 -5.24
CA GLU A 15 -13.16 14.29 -4.03
C GLU A 15 -12.75 13.45 -2.81
N ASP A 16 -11.79 13.95 -2.04
CA ASP A 16 -11.30 13.32 -0.82
C ASP A 16 -12.41 13.26 0.25
N GLY A 17 -12.51 12.13 0.95
CA GLY A 17 -13.56 11.84 1.92
C GLY A 17 -14.90 11.42 1.30
N ARG A 18 -15.05 11.41 -0.04
CA ARG A 18 -16.30 11.10 -0.73
C ARG A 18 -16.16 10.02 -1.79
N LEU A 19 -15.02 9.35 -1.90
CA LEU A 19 -14.80 8.29 -2.89
C LEU A 19 -15.84 7.17 -2.76
N SER A 20 -16.24 6.84 -1.54
CA SER A 20 -17.26 5.81 -1.26
C SER A 20 -18.66 6.15 -1.77
N GLU A 21 -18.94 7.40 -2.11
CA GLU A 21 -20.20 7.81 -2.75
C GLU A 21 -20.22 7.48 -4.24
N THR A 22 -19.06 7.22 -4.84
CA THR A 22 -18.95 6.78 -6.23
C THR A 22 -19.37 5.31 -6.31
N PRO A 23 -20.27 4.92 -7.24
CA PRO A 23 -20.62 3.52 -7.43
C PRO A 23 -19.39 2.64 -7.66
N LEU A 24 -19.31 1.51 -6.94
CA LEU A 24 -18.15 0.63 -6.97
C LEU A 24 -17.78 0.19 -8.40
N ASN A 25 -18.77 -0.03 -9.26
CA ASN A 25 -18.54 -0.41 -10.66
C ASN A 25 -17.84 0.69 -11.47
N VAL A 26 -18.04 1.97 -11.14
CA VAL A 26 -17.34 3.10 -11.79
C VAL A 26 -15.88 3.13 -11.36
N LEU A 27 -15.60 2.96 -10.07
CA LEU A 27 -14.23 2.87 -9.57
C LEU A 27 -13.51 1.65 -10.15
N ARG A 28 -14.18 0.50 -10.15
CA ARG A 28 -13.66 -0.75 -10.73
C ARG A 28 -13.36 -0.61 -12.21
N GLU A 29 -14.22 0.04 -12.98
CA GLU A 29 -13.98 0.32 -14.41
C GLU A 29 -12.68 1.09 -14.63
N ARG A 30 -12.45 2.16 -13.84
CA ARG A 30 -11.23 2.97 -13.91
C ARG A 30 -9.99 2.14 -13.60
N CYS A 31 -10.04 1.31 -12.56
CA CYS A 31 -8.94 0.42 -12.22
C CYS A 31 -8.69 -0.62 -13.33
N MET A 32 -9.74 -1.24 -13.88
CA MET A 32 -9.61 -2.22 -14.97
C MET A 32 -9.03 -1.58 -16.24
N ARG A 33 -9.46 -0.37 -16.57
CA ARG A 33 -8.93 0.41 -17.69
C ARG A 33 -7.43 0.67 -17.52
N ALA A 34 -7.01 1.12 -16.33
CA ALA A 34 -5.60 1.34 -16.01
C ALA A 34 -4.79 0.04 -16.12
N ILE A 35 -5.31 -1.08 -15.59
CA ILE A 35 -4.66 -2.39 -15.68
C ILE A 35 -4.50 -2.84 -17.14
N ARG A 36 -5.54 -2.70 -17.97
CA ARG A 36 -5.47 -3.10 -19.39
C ARG A 36 -4.55 -2.20 -20.22
N ARG A 37 -4.43 -0.92 -19.86
CA ARG A 37 -3.52 0.05 -20.49
C ARG A 37 -2.06 -0.19 -20.08
N LEU A 38 -1.79 -0.26 -18.78
CA LEU A 38 -0.44 -0.34 -18.20
C LEU A 38 0.12 -1.76 -18.17
N ARG A 39 -0.77 -2.77 -18.22
CA ARG A 39 -0.43 -4.20 -18.19
C ARG A 39 0.51 -4.59 -17.03
N PRO A 40 0.18 -4.22 -15.77
CA PRO A 40 1.08 -4.43 -14.64
C PRO A 40 1.15 -5.91 -14.24
N TYR A 41 2.37 -6.38 -13.96
CA TYR A 41 2.55 -7.70 -13.35
C TYR A 41 2.18 -7.70 -11.86
N VAL A 42 2.46 -6.61 -11.13
CA VAL A 42 2.14 -6.45 -9.70
C VAL A 42 1.22 -5.26 -9.49
N LEU A 43 0.19 -5.42 -8.65
CA LEU A 43 -0.67 -4.33 -8.18
C LEU A 43 -0.58 -4.19 -6.66
N PHE A 44 -0.43 -2.96 -6.17
CA PHE A 44 -0.47 -2.62 -4.74
C PHE A 44 -1.76 -1.85 -4.43
N THR A 45 -2.45 -2.19 -3.34
CA THR A 45 -3.63 -1.46 -2.87
C THR A 45 -3.92 -1.72 -1.39
N TRP A 46 -4.91 -1.02 -0.84
CA TRP A 46 -5.46 -1.30 0.48
C TRP A 46 -6.08 -2.70 0.54
N ASP A 47 -5.94 -3.37 1.67
CA ASP A 47 -6.56 -4.68 1.89
C ASP A 47 -8.08 -4.56 2.15
N PRO A 48 -8.96 -5.10 1.28
CA PRO A 48 -10.41 -5.02 1.49
C PRO A 48 -10.91 -5.93 2.62
N PHE A 49 -10.09 -6.87 3.08
CA PHE A 49 -10.41 -7.82 4.14
C PHE A 49 -9.71 -7.52 5.47
N ALA A 50 -8.80 -6.53 5.50
CA ALA A 50 -8.17 -6.14 6.75
C ALA A 50 -9.20 -5.55 7.72
N PRO A 51 -9.14 -5.91 9.01
CA PRO A 51 -10.10 -5.43 9.99
C PRO A 51 -9.85 -3.96 10.34
N TYR A 52 -10.89 -3.30 10.85
CA TYR A 52 -10.82 -1.97 11.46
C TYR A 52 -10.38 -0.81 10.53
N GLU A 53 -10.44 -0.95 9.21
CA GLU A 53 -10.27 0.20 8.32
C GLU A 53 -11.46 1.15 8.47
N ASN A 54 -11.21 2.28 9.15
CA ASN A 54 -12.22 3.27 9.48
C ASN A 54 -12.49 4.26 8.32
N HIS A 55 -11.53 4.46 7.41
CA HIS A 55 -11.66 5.40 6.31
C HIS A 55 -12.46 4.79 5.15
N GLN A 56 -13.59 5.41 4.80
CA GLN A 56 -14.48 4.89 3.76
C GLN A 56 -13.83 4.84 2.38
N ASP A 57 -13.00 5.83 2.04
CA ASP A 57 -12.30 5.85 0.75
C ASP A 57 -11.26 4.73 0.63
N HIS A 58 -10.56 4.38 1.72
CA HIS A 58 -9.66 3.22 1.72
C HIS A 58 -10.41 1.94 1.41
N ARG A 59 -11.60 1.75 2.01
CA ARG A 59 -12.46 0.59 1.72
C ARG A 59 -12.91 0.61 0.26
N ALA A 60 -13.38 1.75 -0.25
CA ALA A 60 -13.88 1.87 -1.62
C ALA A 60 -12.78 1.54 -2.65
N VAL A 61 -11.58 2.09 -2.49
CA VAL A 61 -10.45 1.81 -3.39
C VAL A 61 -9.93 0.38 -3.25
N ALA A 62 -9.93 -0.18 -2.03
CA ALA A 62 -9.52 -1.56 -1.79
C ALA A 62 -10.37 -2.55 -2.60
N TRP A 63 -11.70 -2.43 -2.51
CA TRP A 63 -12.64 -3.29 -3.24
C TRP A 63 -12.51 -3.11 -4.75
N ALA A 64 -12.49 -1.86 -5.23
CA ALA A 64 -12.41 -1.55 -6.65
C ALA A 64 -11.12 -2.10 -7.28
N ALA A 65 -9.97 -1.86 -6.65
CA ALA A 65 -8.67 -2.26 -7.16
C ALA A 65 -8.46 -3.78 -7.09
N MET A 66 -8.89 -4.45 -6.00
CA MET A 66 -8.80 -5.91 -5.88
C MET A 66 -9.68 -6.61 -6.93
N GLU A 67 -10.93 -6.20 -7.09
CA GLU A 67 -11.81 -6.77 -8.12
C GLU A 67 -11.24 -6.53 -9.52
N ALA A 68 -10.76 -5.32 -9.80
CA ALA A 68 -10.15 -5.01 -11.07
C ALA A 68 -8.93 -5.90 -11.36
N ALA A 69 -8.02 -6.06 -10.40
CA ALA A 69 -6.86 -6.94 -10.53
C ALA A 69 -7.26 -8.41 -10.78
N SER A 70 -8.29 -8.87 -10.08
CA SER A 70 -8.77 -10.26 -10.17
C SER A 70 -9.50 -10.55 -11.48
N PHE A 71 -10.21 -9.58 -12.07
CA PHE A 71 -11.13 -9.83 -13.19
C PHE A 71 -10.75 -9.15 -14.51
N SER A 72 -9.69 -8.33 -14.58
CA SER A 72 -9.29 -7.62 -15.81
C SER A 72 -8.97 -8.52 -17.01
N HIS A 73 -8.67 -9.80 -16.78
CA HIS A 73 -8.39 -10.80 -17.82
C HIS A 73 -9.64 -11.42 -18.44
N PHE A 74 -10.82 -11.21 -17.85
CA PHE A 74 -12.08 -11.69 -18.41
C PHE A 74 -12.64 -10.69 -19.43
N PRO A 75 -12.93 -11.11 -20.67
CA PRO A 75 -13.32 -10.21 -21.75
C PRO A 75 -14.76 -9.68 -21.65
N LEU A 76 -15.60 -10.25 -20.78
CA LEU A 76 -16.99 -9.83 -20.59
C LEU A 76 -17.13 -8.70 -19.55
N TYR A 77 -16.08 -8.39 -18.79
CA TYR A 77 -16.03 -7.19 -17.98
C TYR A 77 -15.65 -6.00 -18.86
N HIS A 78 -16.50 -4.98 -18.89
CA HIS A 78 -16.31 -3.77 -19.68
C HIS A 78 -15.95 -4.09 -21.15
N PRO A 79 -16.84 -4.78 -21.90
CA PRO A 79 -16.56 -5.18 -23.28
C PRO A 79 -16.23 -3.98 -24.19
N GLU A 80 -16.75 -2.79 -23.87
CA GLU A 80 -16.48 -1.51 -24.55
C GLU A 80 -14.97 -1.16 -24.59
N HIS A 81 -14.18 -1.65 -23.63
CA HIS A 81 -12.72 -1.44 -23.61
C HIS A 81 -12.04 -2.02 -24.86
N ARG A 82 -12.61 -3.07 -25.46
CA ARG A 82 -12.04 -3.69 -26.66
C ARG A 82 -12.15 -2.79 -27.87
N ASP A 83 -13.22 -2.02 -27.97
CA ASP A 83 -13.44 -1.05 -29.05
C ASP A 83 -12.42 0.09 -28.96
N GLU A 84 -11.88 0.34 -27.76
CA GLU A 84 -10.79 1.27 -27.48
C GLU A 84 -9.39 0.64 -27.59
N GLY A 85 -9.29 -0.62 -28.03
CA GLY A 85 -8.02 -1.33 -28.19
C GLY A 85 -7.42 -1.91 -26.89
N LEU A 86 -8.12 -1.79 -25.76
CA LEU A 86 -7.65 -2.29 -24.47
C LEU A 86 -7.96 -3.79 -24.34
N GLN A 87 -6.91 -4.61 -24.45
CA GLN A 87 -7.02 -6.06 -24.37
C GLN A 87 -7.06 -6.55 -22.91
N PRO A 88 -7.72 -7.68 -22.63
CA PRO A 88 -7.66 -8.31 -21.31
C PRO A 88 -6.23 -8.52 -20.83
N HIS A 89 -6.05 -8.40 -19.52
CA HIS A 89 -4.74 -8.55 -18.89
C HIS A 89 -4.85 -9.24 -17.53
N TYR A 90 -3.99 -10.21 -17.30
CA TYR A 90 -3.90 -10.94 -16.04
C TYR A 90 -2.81 -10.31 -15.17
N VAL A 91 -3.21 -9.79 -14.01
CA VAL A 91 -2.28 -9.30 -12.99
C VAL A 91 -1.70 -10.50 -12.25
N GLY A 92 -0.37 -10.64 -12.26
CA GLY A 92 0.32 -11.79 -11.69
C GLY A 92 0.27 -11.82 -10.17
N GLU A 93 0.45 -10.67 -9.54
CA GLU A 93 0.54 -10.54 -8.08
C GLU A 93 -0.24 -9.32 -7.55
N GLN A 94 -0.83 -9.49 -6.38
CA GLN A 94 -1.51 -8.42 -5.64
C GLN A 94 -0.89 -8.31 -4.24
N TYR A 95 -0.49 -7.10 -3.87
CA TYR A 95 0.09 -6.78 -2.57
C TYR A 95 -0.85 -5.84 -1.83
N PHE A 96 -1.29 -6.27 -0.67
CA PHE A 96 -2.26 -5.54 0.14
C PHE A 96 -1.58 -4.99 1.40
N PHE A 97 -1.71 -3.68 1.61
CA PHE A 97 -1.30 -3.00 2.83
C PHE A 97 -2.53 -2.55 3.63
N ALA A 98 -2.37 -2.39 4.95
CA ALA A 98 -3.45 -1.97 5.84
C ALA A 98 -2.90 -1.30 7.10
N LYS A 99 -3.74 -0.53 7.79
CA LYS A 99 -3.44 0.02 9.13
C LYS A 99 -3.31 -1.09 10.16
N VAL A 100 -4.15 -2.12 10.05
CA VAL A 100 -4.12 -3.34 10.87
C VAL A 100 -3.99 -4.54 9.93
N PRO A 101 -2.77 -4.95 9.58
CA PRO A 101 -2.55 -6.08 8.67
C PRO A 101 -3.13 -7.39 9.22
N TYR A 102 -3.66 -8.22 8.31
CA TYR A 102 -4.20 -9.56 8.59
C TYR A 102 -3.69 -10.53 7.52
N ASP A 103 -3.47 -11.80 7.87
CA ASP A 103 -2.89 -12.83 6.99
C ASP A 103 -1.61 -12.39 6.24
N VAL A 104 -0.75 -11.65 6.95
CA VAL A 104 0.55 -11.19 6.41
C VAL A 104 1.40 -12.39 6.02
N ASN A 105 1.88 -12.40 4.77
CA ASN A 105 2.67 -13.51 4.22
C ASN A 105 3.85 -13.05 3.33
N LYS A 106 4.10 -11.73 3.24
CA LYS A 106 5.30 -11.17 2.59
C LYS A 106 5.81 -9.99 3.40
N ALA A 107 7.10 -10.02 3.69
CA ALA A 107 7.85 -8.89 4.21
C ALA A 107 8.89 -8.46 3.19
N VAL A 108 9.12 -7.16 3.06
CA VAL A 108 10.11 -6.58 2.14
C VAL A 108 11.11 -5.77 2.97
N ASP A 109 12.39 -6.12 2.89
CA ASP A 109 13.46 -5.35 3.53
C ASP A 109 13.60 -3.97 2.85
N ILE A 110 13.38 -2.92 3.63
CA ILE A 110 13.51 -1.52 3.21
C ILE A 110 14.70 -0.82 3.88
N SER A 111 15.61 -1.54 4.52
CA SER A 111 16.75 -0.97 5.24
C SER A 111 17.63 -0.08 4.34
N GLY A 112 17.78 -0.45 3.06
CA GLY A 112 18.47 0.36 2.06
C GLY A 112 17.66 1.53 1.48
N HIS A 113 16.36 1.63 1.80
CA HIS A 113 15.41 2.52 1.16
C HIS A 113 14.64 3.44 2.12
N VAL A 114 14.77 3.23 3.45
CA VAL A 114 14.00 3.98 4.45
C VAL A 114 14.21 5.49 4.37
N GLU A 115 15.43 5.95 4.05
CA GLU A 115 15.71 7.39 3.91
C GLU A 115 14.90 8.00 2.77
N ARG A 116 14.83 7.30 1.63
CA ARG A 116 14.07 7.73 0.46
C ARG A 116 12.57 7.71 0.71
N LYS A 117 12.09 6.75 1.51
CA LYS A 117 10.69 6.72 1.98
C LYS A 117 10.37 7.94 2.85
N ILE A 118 11.23 8.26 3.81
CA ILE A 118 11.05 9.43 4.69
C ILE A 118 11.09 10.72 3.89
N GLU A 119 12.05 10.87 2.97
CA GLU A 119 12.14 12.00 2.05
C GLU A 119 10.84 12.16 1.24
N ALA A 120 10.38 11.08 0.60
CA ALA A 120 9.14 11.11 -0.18
C ALA A 120 7.91 11.49 0.65
N LEU A 121 7.79 10.99 1.89
CA LEU A 121 6.70 11.38 2.79
C LEU A 121 6.77 12.86 3.15
N CYS A 122 7.97 13.38 3.41
CA CYS A 122 8.18 14.78 3.78
C CYS A 122 7.86 15.78 2.66
N GLU A 123 7.77 15.34 1.41
CA GLU A 123 7.27 16.17 0.29
C GLU A 123 5.77 16.50 0.43
N HIS A 124 5.00 15.74 1.22
CA HIS A 124 3.58 15.96 1.48
C HIS A 124 3.37 16.89 2.69
N ALA A 125 3.91 18.12 2.60
CA ALA A 125 4.01 19.05 3.74
C ALA A 125 2.71 19.23 4.55
N SER A 126 1.58 19.49 3.89
CA SER A 126 0.30 19.66 4.57
C SER A 126 -0.17 18.40 5.30
N GLN A 127 0.06 17.22 4.73
CA GLN A 127 -0.32 15.95 5.34
C GLN A 127 0.57 15.60 6.52
N MET A 128 1.87 15.90 6.43
CA MET A 128 2.80 15.65 7.54
C MET A 128 2.54 16.60 8.71
N GLU A 129 2.25 17.88 8.45
CA GLU A 129 1.83 18.82 9.49
C GLU A 129 0.56 18.35 10.20
N LEU A 130 -0.47 17.93 9.44
CA LEU A 130 -1.70 17.36 10.00
C LEU A 130 -1.44 16.08 10.81
N THR A 131 -0.55 15.21 10.32
CA THR A 131 -0.19 13.95 11.02
C THR A 131 0.42 14.25 12.39
N VAL A 132 1.36 15.20 12.48
CA VAL A 132 1.97 15.56 13.77
C VAL A 132 0.95 16.20 14.70
N ALA A 133 0.09 17.09 14.18
CA ALA A 133 -0.98 17.69 14.97
C ALA A 133 -1.96 16.63 15.51
N GLU A 134 -2.33 15.63 14.70
CA GLU A 134 -3.19 14.53 15.13
C GLU A 134 -2.51 13.69 16.23
N LEU A 135 -1.22 13.36 16.07
CA LEU A 135 -0.45 12.63 17.09
C LEU A 135 -0.41 13.38 18.42
N GLN A 136 -0.34 14.72 18.40
CA GLN A 136 -0.42 15.54 19.61
C GLN A 136 -1.80 15.50 20.27
N MET A 137 -2.88 15.46 19.48
CA MET A 137 -4.24 15.25 20.01
C MET A 137 -4.40 13.86 20.64
N GLN A 138 -3.86 12.83 20.00
CA GLN A 138 -3.83 11.47 20.54
C GLN A 138 -3.02 11.40 21.83
N LEU A 139 -1.85 12.06 21.88
CA LEU A 139 -1.01 12.16 23.07
C LEU A 139 -1.79 12.80 24.23
N ALA A 140 -2.45 13.94 24.00
CA ALA A 140 -3.27 14.62 24.99
C ALA A 140 -4.43 13.75 25.51
N ALA A 141 -5.07 12.97 24.63
CA ALA A 141 -6.15 12.06 25.01
C ALA A 141 -5.64 10.81 25.78
N SER A 142 -4.39 10.41 25.58
CA SER A 142 -3.82 9.18 26.16
C SER A 142 -3.35 9.32 27.62
N GLY A 143 -3.06 10.54 28.08
CA GLY A 143 -2.42 10.80 29.37
C GLY A 143 -0.93 10.42 29.44
N LEU A 144 -0.32 10.05 28.32
CA LEU A 144 1.13 9.80 28.22
C LEU A 144 1.91 11.13 28.22
N ASP A 145 3.14 11.10 28.73
CA ASP A 145 4.10 12.21 28.61
C ASP A 145 5.23 11.82 27.66
N LEU A 146 5.17 12.36 26.44
CA LEU A 146 6.19 12.18 25.41
C LEU A 146 6.72 13.56 24.99
N PRO A 147 7.67 14.15 25.73
CA PRO A 147 8.18 15.49 25.43
C PRO A 147 8.61 15.70 23.96
N PRO A 148 9.28 14.74 23.28
CA PRO A 148 9.66 14.90 21.87
C PRO A 148 8.47 15.07 20.92
N LEU A 149 7.27 14.60 21.27
CA LEU A 149 6.06 14.77 20.47
C LEU A 149 5.21 15.95 20.96
N ARG A 150 5.09 16.13 22.28
CA ARG A 150 4.36 17.24 22.90
C ARG A 150 4.93 18.60 22.49
N ASP A 151 6.25 18.70 22.49
CA ASP A 151 6.97 19.96 22.29
C ASP A 151 7.39 20.17 20.83
N ALA A 152 7.02 19.24 19.93
CA ALA A 152 7.30 19.35 18.49
C ALA A 152 6.48 20.47 17.83
N ASP A 153 7.12 21.22 16.92
CA ASP A 153 6.42 22.09 16.00
C ASP A 153 5.84 21.23 14.85
N PRO A 154 4.51 21.21 14.61
CA PRO A 154 3.92 20.50 13.48
C PRO A 154 4.50 20.89 12.12
N LYS A 155 5.07 22.09 11.98
CA LYS A 155 5.73 22.54 10.75
C LYS A 155 7.16 22.01 10.59
N ASP A 156 7.79 21.61 11.69
CA ASP A 156 9.04 20.85 11.68
C ASP A 156 8.74 19.36 11.91
N TYR A 157 7.91 18.79 11.04
CA TYR A 157 7.38 17.44 11.18
C TYR A 157 8.43 16.34 11.02
N ARG A 158 9.55 16.62 10.33
CA ARG A 158 10.51 15.60 9.89
C ARG A 158 11.03 14.70 11.02
N PRO A 159 11.45 15.21 12.19
CA PRO A 159 11.94 14.37 13.29
C PRO A 159 10.87 13.40 13.82
N VAL A 160 9.62 13.85 13.91
CA VAL A 160 8.48 13.02 14.35
C VAL A 160 8.16 11.94 13.33
N ILE A 161 8.05 12.31 12.05
CA ILE A 161 7.77 11.39 10.95
C ILE A 161 8.88 10.34 10.81
N GLU A 162 10.14 10.76 10.89
CA GLU A 162 11.28 9.84 10.86
C GLU A 162 11.20 8.82 12.01
N THR A 163 10.97 9.28 13.24
CA THR A 163 10.85 8.42 14.42
C THR A 163 9.70 7.43 14.23
N MET A 164 8.54 7.90 13.77
CA MET A 164 7.36 7.07 13.52
C MET A 164 7.64 5.98 12.48
N ILE A 165 8.17 6.35 11.31
CA ILE A 165 8.45 5.42 10.20
C ILE A 165 9.49 4.38 10.59
N ARG A 166 10.60 4.81 11.22
CA ARG A 166 11.64 3.87 11.67
C ARG A 166 11.13 2.92 12.75
N THR A 167 10.35 3.43 13.70
CA THR A 167 9.79 2.62 14.79
C THR A 167 8.85 1.54 14.25
N TRP A 168 7.97 1.92 13.32
CA TRP A 168 7.06 0.99 12.66
C TRP A 168 7.82 -0.05 11.83
N ALA A 169 8.73 0.38 10.95
CA ALA A 169 9.48 -0.52 10.06
C ALA A 169 10.39 -1.49 10.83
N ALA A 170 11.02 -1.02 11.92
CA ALA A 170 11.78 -1.88 12.83
C ALA A 170 10.88 -2.87 13.56
N GLY A 171 9.65 -2.46 13.92
CA GLY A 171 8.63 -3.34 14.48
C GLY A 171 8.27 -4.48 13.54
N VAL A 172 8.08 -4.19 12.25
CA VAL A 172 7.84 -5.20 11.20
C VAL A 172 9.05 -6.13 11.08
N GLY A 173 10.26 -5.58 10.93
CA GLY A 173 11.48 -6.39 10.78
C GLY A 173 11.70 -7.36 11.93
N ARG A 174 11.39 -6.94 13.17
CA ARG A 174 11.41 -7.82 14.36
C ARG A 174 10.35 -8.93 14.30
N ARG A 175 9.10 -8.61 13.95
CA ARG A 175 8.01 -9.61 13.87
C ARG A 175 8.29 -10.68 12.82
N GLN A 176 8.94 -10.29 11.72
CA GLN A 176 9.21 -11.16 10.58
C GLN A 176 10.56 -11.90 10.68
N GLY A 177 11.32 -11.68 11.76
CA GLY A 177 12.60 -12.37 11.99
C GLY A 177 13.67 -12.05 10.95
N LEU A 178 13.59 -10.89 10.28
CA LEU A 178 14.53 -10.51 9.23
C LEU A 178 15.93 -10.23 9.80
N PRO A 179 17.01 -10.60 9.08
CA PRO A 179 18.36 -10.31 9.51
C PRO A 179 18.57 -8.81 9.63
N ALA A 180 19.29 -8.40 10.67
CA ALA A 180 19.62 -7.01 10.90
C ALA A 180 20.32 -6.39 9.67
N GLY A 181 19.82 -5.23 9.22
CA GLY A 181 20.46 -4.46 8.15
C GLY A 181 21.81 -3.85 8.58
N ARG A 182 22.38 -2.99 7.74
CA ARG A 182 23.71 -2.35 7.97
C ARG A 182 23.86 -1.62 9.31
N GLN A 183 22.76 -1.23 9.96
CA GLN A 183 22.76 -0.54 11.26
C GLN A 183 22.34 -1.44 12.44
N GLY A 184 22.28 -2.76 12.25
CA GLY A 184 21.93 -3.69 13.34
C GLY A 184 20.42 -3.85 13.56
N ILE A 185 19.57 -3.21 12.76
CA ILE A 185 18.10 -3.31 12.82
C ILE A 185 17.58 -3.63 11.42
N ALA A 186 16.73 -4.65 11.31
CA ALA A 186 15.99 -4.95 10.09
C ALA A 186 14.79 -3.99 9.99
N LEU A 187 14.69 -3.25 8.88
CA LEU A 187 13.55 -2.38 8.59
C LEU A 187 12.76 -3.01 7.46
N ALA A 188 11.45 -3.21 7.67
CA ALA A 188 10.63 -3.86 6.66
C ALA A 188 9.25 -3.25 6.52
N GLU A 189 8.64 -3.51 5.37
CA GLU A 189 7.20 -3.36 5.13
C GLU A 189 6.57 -4.74 5.02
N GLU A 190 5.32 -4.86 5.44
CA GLU A 190 4.59 -6.12 5.42
C GLU A 190 3.31 -6.01 4.59
N PHE A 191 3.01 -7.10 3.89
CA PHE A 191 1.90 -7.20 2.96
C PHE A 191 1.21 -8.55 3.12
N ARG A 192 -0.11 -8.55 2.90
CA ARG A 192 -0.78 -9.77 2.43
C ARG A 192 -0.60 -9.84 0.93
N ARG A 193 0.03 -10.90 0.45
CA ARG A 193 0.33 -11.12 -0.97
C ARG A 193 -0.54 -12.25 -1.51
N GLN A 194 -1.09 -12.06 -2.70
CA GLN A 194 -1.74 -13.11 -3.49
C GLN A 194 -1.04 -13.22 -4.85
N ARG A 195 -0.77 -14.44 -5.32
CA ARG A 195 -0.09 -14.67 -6.59
C ARG A 195 -0.77 -15.78 -7.39
N PHE A 196 -0.76 -15.61 -8.71
CA PHE A 196 -1.04 -16.63 -9.70
C PHE A 196 -2.36 -17.43 -9.56
N GLY A 197 -3.34 -16.92 -8.81
CA GLY A 197 -4.69 -17.49 -8.75
C GLY A 197 -4.77 -18.94 -8.27
N GLY A 198 -3.77 -19.42 -7.51
CA GLY A 198 -3.77 -20.74 -6.89
C GLY A 198 -2.90 -21.81 -7.55
N ILE A 199 -2.30 -21.56 -8.73
CA ILE A 199 -1.40 -22.54 -9.38
C ILE A 199 -0.15 -22.85 -8.53
N GLU A 200 0.20 -21.96 -7.60
CA GLU A 200 1.33 -22.10 -6.66
C GLU A 200 1.27 -23.40 -5.86
N ARG A 201 0.08 -23.79 -5.41
CA ARG A 201 -0.11 -25.01 -4.63
C ARG A 201 0.28 -26.23 -5.44
N TRP A 202 -0.18 -26.27 -6.69
CA TRP A 202 0.13 -27.35 -7.61
C TRP A 202 1.61 -27.33 -8.04
N ALA A 203 2.18 -26.15 -8.29
CA ALA A 203 3.58 -25.99 -8.62
C ALA A 203 4.50 -26.56 -7.52
N ARG A 204 4.21 -26.24 -6.24
CA ARG A 204 4.95 -26.79 -5.09
C ARG A 204 4.81 -28.30 -4.97
N GLU A 205 3.61 -28.85 -5.17
CA GLU A 205 3.39 -30.32 -5.16
C GLU A 205 4.20 -31.04 -6.25
N LEU A 206 4.40 -30.38 -7.40
CA LEU A 206 5.21 -30.88 -8.50
C LEU A 206 6.71 -30.59 -8.35
N GLY A 207 7.14 -30.04 -7.21
CA GLY A 207 8.55 -29.75 -6.91
C GLY A 207 9.12 -28.53 -7.63
N ALA A 208 8.27 -27.65 -8.18
CA ALA A 208 8.72 -26.40 -8.76
C ALA A 208 9.01 -25.35 -7.67
N GLU A 209 10.13 -24.64 -7.82
CA GLU A 209 10.44 -23.45 -7.03
C GLU A 209 9.65 -22.26 -7.57
N LEU A 210 8.98 -21.53 -6.68
CA LEU A 210 8.32 -20.28 -7.05
C LEU A 210 9.31 -19.12 -6.90
N PRO A 211 9.35 -18.17 -7.86
CA PRO A 211 10.20 -16.99 -7.72
C PRO A 211 9.87 -16.24 -6.43
N ASP A 212 10.87 -15.72 -5.71
CA ASP A 212 10.64 -14.78 -4.58
C ASP A 212 9.94 -15.42 -3.34
N ASP A 213 10.22 -16.71 -3.10
CA ASP A 213 9.89 -17.48 -1.89
C ASP A 213 10.91 -17.31 -0.74
N VAL A 214 11.97 -16.51 -0.94
CA VAL A 214 12.99 -16.19 0.06
C VAL A 214 12.81 -14.77 0.58
#